data_AF-A0A6M9Q2Q6-F1
#
_entry.id   AF-A0A6M9Q2Q6-F1
#
_cell.length_a   1.000
_cell.length_b   1.000
_cell.length_c   1.000
_cell.angle_alpha   90.00
_cell.angle_beta   90.00
_cell.angle_gamma   90.00
#
_symmetry.space_group_name_H-M   'P 1'
#
loop_
_entity.id
_entity.type
_entity.pdbx_description
1 polymer ?
#
loop_
_entity_poly.entity_id
_entity_poly.type
_entity_poly.pdbx_seq_one_letter_code
_entity_poly.pdbx_strand_id
1 'polypeptide(L)' 'MRIRITHGLILDAYSSSKTHLAQILFPAGEYFANFTPDGKIEILNSGVSKAQFSFSQFREKLSLGEFVLIES' A
#
# COMPACT_ATOMS: atom_id res chain seq x y z
N MET A 1 4.02 -2.06 -10.71
CA MET A 1 2.56 -1.89 -10.89
C MET A 1 2.17 -0.54 -10.29
N ARG A 2 1.16 0.15 -10.85
CA ARG A 2 0.62 1.37 -10.24
C ARG A 2 -0.77 1.10 -9.71
N ILE A 3 -1.07 1.72 -8.58
CA ILE A 3 -2.41 1.72 -8.00
C ILE A 3 -2.81 3.14 -7.69
N ARG A 4 -4.11 3.37 -7.58
CA ARG A 4 -4.68 4.57 -7.00
C ARG A 4 -5.44 4.23 -5.73
N ILE A 5 -5.10 4.94 -4.67
CA ILE A 5 -5.87 4.97 -3.44
C ILE A 5 -6.98 6.01 -3.61
N THR A 6 -8.24 5.61 -3.43
CA THR A 6 -9.40 6.46 -3.79
C THR A 6 -9.77 7.48 -2.73
N HIS A 7 -9.45 7.23 -1.46
CA HIS A 7 -9.67 8.11 -0.32
C HIS A 7 -8.55 7.92 0.71
N GLY A 8 -8.41 8.83 1.68
CA GLY A 8 -7.40 8.67 2.73
C GLY A 8 -7.59 7.37 3.51
N LEU A 9 -6.59 6.48 3.49
CA LEU A 9 -6.61 5.18 4.15
C LEU A 9 -5.57 5.11 5.25
N ILE A 10 -5.95 4.60 6.42
CA ILE A 10 -5.00 4.28 7.48
C ILE A 10 -4.52 2.86 7.25
N LEU A 11 -3.21 2.71 6.98
CA LEU A 11 -2.58 1.42 6.67
C LEU A 11 -1.48 1.15 7.69
N ASP A 12 -1.31 -0.12 8.05
CA ASP A 12 -0.17 -0.56 8.84
C ASP A 12 1.08 -0.54 7.96
N ALA A 13 2.04 0.28 8.34
CA ALA A 13 3.25 0.51 7.58
C ALA A 13 4.49 0.47 8.47
N TYR A 14 5.58 -0.03 7.90
CA TYR A 14 6.90 0.06 8.48
C TYR A 14 7.47 1.45 8.19
N SER A 15 7.84 2.16 9.25
CA SER A 15 8.56 3.43 9.14
C SER A 15 10.05 3.15 8.99
N SER A 16 10.75 3.89 8.12
CA SER A 16 12.20 3.78 7.89
C SER A 16 13.05 3.87 9.18
N SER A 17 12.51 4.44 10.26
CA SER A 17 13.22 4.62 11.54
C SER A 17 12.86 3.61 12.63
N LYS A 18 11.83 2.77 12.43
CA LYS A 18 11.35 1.83 13.46
C LYS A 18 10.98 0.49 12.85
N THR A 19 11.52 -0.58 13.40
CA THR A 19 11.13 -1.99 13.18
C THR A 19 9.68 -2.31 13.62
N HIS A 20 8.86 -1.30 13.89
CA HIS A 20 7.50 -1.44 14.39
C HIS A 20 6.48 -0.99 13.33
N LEU A 21 5.38 -1.73 13.25
CA LEU A 21 4.20 -1.35 12.49
C LEU A 21 3.58 -0.11 13.13
N ALA A 22 3.34 0.92 12.32
CA ALA A 22 2.58 2.10 12.71
C ALA A 22 1.39 2.27 11.76
N GLN A 23 0.29 2.75 12.31
CA GLN A 23 -0.87 3.18 11.52
C GLN A 23 -0.55 4.53 10.88
N ILE A 24 -0.40 4.53 9.55
CA ILE A 24 -0.02 5.72 8.78
C ILE A 24 -1.15 6.05 7.81
N LEU A 25 -1.47 7.34 7.70
CA LEU A 25 -2.38 7.83 6.70
C LEU A 25 -1.71 7.84 5.32
N PHE A 26 -2.28 7.10 4.38
CA PHE A 26 -2.00 7.16 2.95
C PHE A 26 -3.08 8.02 2.29
N PRO A 27 -2.76 9.27 1.88
CA PRO A 27 -3.71 10.13 1.18
C PRO A 27 -4.24 9.49 -0.11
N ALA A 28 -5.39 9.98 -0.59
CA ALA A 28 -5.85 9.63 -1.93
C ALA A 28 -4.81 10.06 -2.98
N GLY A 29 -4.51 9.19 -3.95
CA GLY A 29 -3.47 9.46 -4.94
C GLY A 29 -2.96 8.20 -5.61
N GLU A 30 -2.02 8.38 -6.53
CA GLU A 30 -1.34 7.28 -7.22
C GLU A 30 -0.10 6.85 -6.45
N TYR A 31 0.09 5.54 -6.36
CA TYR A 31 1.20 4.92 -5.65
C TYR A 31 1.81 3.81 -6.47
N PHE A 32 3.12 3.62 -6.27
CA PHE A 32 3.81 2.45 -6.77
C PHE A 32 3.52 1.25 -5.87
N ALA A 33 3.08 0.16 -6.49
CA ALA A 33 2.92 -1.14 -5.87
C ALA A 33 3.97 -2.09 -6.46
N ASN A 34 4.76 -2.69 -5.57
CA ASN A 34 5.82 -3.64 -5.90
C ASN A 34 5.51 -5.01 -5.32
N PHE A 35 5.81 -6.07 -6.07
CA PHE A 35 5.81 -7.42 -5.53
C PHE A 35 7.13 -7.67 -4.82
N THR A 36 7.06 -8.11 -3.58
CA THR A 36 8.22 -8.49 -2.80
C THR A 36 8.58 -9.97 -3.05
N PRO A 37 9.84 -10.38 -2.86
CA PRO A 37 10.24 -11.78 -3.04
C PRO A 37 9.52 -12.78 -2.13
N ASP A 38 9.00 -12.33 -0.98
CA ASP A 38 8.18 -13.13 -0.06
C ASP A 38 6.69 -13.21 -0.46
N GLY A 39 6.33 -12.76 -1.66
CA GLY A 39 4.98 -12.89 -2.22
C GLY A 39 3.97 -11.87 -1.70
N LYS A 40 4.44 -10.76 -1.12
CA LYS A 40 3.60 -9.65 -0.66
C LYS A 40 3.61 -8.52 -1.68
N ILE A 41 2.70 -7.57 -1.48
CA ILE A 41 2.61 -6.33 -2.24
C ILE A 41 2.98 -5.18 -1.31
N GLU A 42 3.95 -4.36 -1.72
CA GLU A 42 4.41 -3.19 -0.98
C GLU A 42 3.98 -1.91 -1.68
N ILE A 43 3.41 -0.98 -0.90
CA ILE A 43 3.06 0.38 -1.33
C ILE A 43 3.93 1.39 -0.57
N LEU A 44 4.55 2.31 -1.31
CA LEU A 44 5.49 3.31 -0.77
C LEU A 44 4.80 4.68 -0.64
N ASN A 45 4.82 5.27 0.55
CA ASN A 45 4.43 6.67 0.75
C ASN A 45 5.67 7.55 0.93
N SER A 46 5.85 8.49 0.00
CA SER A 46 6.86 9.57 0.05
C SER A 46 8.29 9.14 0.42
N GLY A 47 8.64 7.88 0.16
CA GLY A 47 9.96 7.29 0.43
C GLY A 47 10.26 6.91 1.88
N VAL A 48 9.38 7.20 2.84
CA VAL A 48 9.67 7.04 4.28
C VAL A 48 8.89 5.90 4.93
N SER A 49 7.78 5.48 4.31
CA SER A 49 6.88 4.48 4.89
C SER A 49 6.44 3.47 3.85
N LYS A 50 6.42 2.19 4.26
CA LYS A 50 6.11 1.04 3.42
C LYS A 50 4.95 0.26 4.04
N ALA A 51 3.82 0.22 3.37
CA ALA A 51 2.71 -0.65 3.75
C ALA A 51 2.83 -1.97 2.97
N GLN A 52 2.73 -3.10 3.66
CA GLN A 52 2.85 -4.43 3.05
C GLN A 52 1.54 -5.21 3.21
N PHE A 53 1.13 -5.87 2.14
CA PHE A 53 -0.12 -6.61 2.05
C PHE A 53 0.16 -8.01 1.54
N SER A 54 -0.50 -9.01 2.12
CA SER A 54 -0.68 -10.28 1.42
C SER A 54 -1.52 -10.07 0.16
N PHE A 55 -1.46 -11.02 -0.78
CA PHE A 55 -2.26 -10.95 -2.00
C PHE A 55 -3.78 -10.91 -1.70
N SER A 56 -4.23 -11.64 -0.67
CA SER A 56 -5.63 -11.63 -0.24
C SER A 56 -6.08 -10.26 0.27
N GLN A 57 -5.28 -9.62 1.14
CA GLN A 57 -5.57 -8.27 1.64
C GLN A 57 -5.60 -7.26 0.49
N PHE A 58 -4.63 -7.34 -0.42
CA PHE A 58 -4.61 -6.43 -1.58
C PHE A 58 -5.84 -6.61 -2.47
N ARG A 59 -6.28 -7.85 -2.72
CA ARG A 59 -7.51 -8.14 -3.48
C ARG A 59 -8.77 -7.66 -2.78
N GLU A 60 -8.83 -7.77 -1.45
CA GLU A 60 -9.94 -7.20 -0.66
C GLU A 60 -10.02 -5.69 -0.86
N LYS A 61 -8.89 -4.98 -0.76
CA LYS A 61 -8.82 -3.54 -1.02
C LYS A 61 -9.24 -3.16 -2.45
N LEU A 62 -8.88 -3.97 -3.45
CA LEU A 62 -9.38 -3.81 -4.82
C LEU A 62 -10.90 -4.00 -4.90
N SER A 63 -11.43 -5.04 -4.26
CA SER A 63 -12.87 -5.36 -4.27
C SER A 63 -13.71 -4.29 -3.59
N LEU A 64 -13.17 -3.61 -2.57
CA LEU A 64 -13.82 -2.51 -1.87
C LEU A 64 -13.72 -1.18 -2.62
N GLY A 65 -12.97 -1.12 -3.74
CA GLY A 65 -12.69 0.12 -4.46
C GLY A 65 -11.78 1.08 -3.69
N GLU A 66 -11.16 0.62 -2.61
CA GLU A 66 -10.14 1.36 -1.86
C GLU A 66 -8.87 1.52 -2.70
N PHE A 67 -8.49 0.43 -3.38
CA PHE A 67 -7.44 0.41 -4.38
C PHE A 67 -8.04 0.26 -5.78
N VAL A 68 -7.47 0.98 -6.74
CA VAL A 68 -7.76 0.81 -8.17
C VAL A 68 -6.44 0.49 -8.87
N LEU A 69 -6.39 -0.62 -9.61
CA LEU A 69 -5.23 -0.93 -10.43
C LEU A 69 -5.16 0.05 -11.60
N ILE A 70 -4.00 0.67 -11.81
CA ILE A 70 -3.75 1.46 -13.01
C ILE A 70 -2.81 0.64 -13.88
N GLU A 71 -3.37 0.08 -14.95
CA GLU A 71 -2.58 -0.52 -16.03
C GLU A 71 -1.84 0.61 -16.76
N SER A 72 -0.54 0.42 -16.95
CA SER A 72 0.34 1.33 -17.72
C SER A 72 0.78 0.62 -18.98
#